data_AF-A0A0C9TM97-F1
#
_entry.id   AF-A0A0C9TM97-F1
#
_cell.length_a   1.000
_cell.length_b   1.000
_cell.length_c   1.000
_cell.angle_alpha   90.00
_cell.angle_beta   90.00
_cell.angle_gamma   90.00
#
_symmetry.space_group_name_H-M   'P 1'
#
loop_
_entity.id
_entity.type
_entity.pdbx_description
1 polymer ?
#
loop_
_entity_poly.entity_id
_entity_poly.type
_entity_poly.pdbx_seq_one_letter_code
_entity_poly.pdbx_strand_id
1 'polypeptide(L)'
;MIPLLLASSLLIQLAAAASTNSSSSECPSCDAISSNYRSVWSILGSCALTLLICTWNAIHPNIVFQQNRYTAALYRLALILFALVAPEFAVARAYTEWIYAHKIQKDFHEYHWTLSHSFFSLMGGFALHDGTRRMKLRPDDHLQYLKKGTIMNPDITEEEIDDKSKSDGLTKAILVLQLLWFILQVVVRGTNHLAITLVEIDTLAMAALSLPLFFFWWSKPMAPKRPHTLYLKHTSVSQNAPQTHCSLDGDDDDGFLLMDDTVRIRHARYWVTERPGQQVGQELLLGRRDEVSNWYGVSALSTCLILLGAVHIIAWDFQFPSQAEKITWRIASLTLISAPIIYLIVRDPNGKLPEIRSVVAVGMVNIGLVARCLLLVLMLASLRDLPPSAHETVSWTTYIPHL
;
A
#
# COMPACT_ATOMS: atom_id res chain seq x y z
N MET A 1 16.22 -7.00 7.33
CA MET A 1 17.11 -6.71 6.19
C MET A 1 18.12 -7.83 5.95
N ILE A 2 18.79 -8.37 6.98
CA ILE A 2 19.60 -9.61 6.86
C ILE A 2 18.89 -10.72 6.04
N PRO A 3 17.60 -11.05 6.22
CA PRO A 3 16.94 -12.08 5.41
C PRO A 3 16.82 -11.75 3.91
N LEU A 4 16.77 -10.46 3.53
CA LEU A 4 16.61 -10.05 2.14
C LEU A 4 17.96 -10.02 1.39
N LEU A 5 19.02 -9.61 2.08
CA LEU A 5 20.41 -9.69 1.58
C LEU A 5 20.92 -11.14 1.60
N LEU A 6 20.51 -11.95 2.57
CA LEU A 6 20.71 -13.39 2.52
C LEU A 6 19.88 -14.02 1.41
N ALA A 7 18.65 -13.55 1.12
CA ALA A 7 17.88 -14.07 -0.02
C ALA A 7 18.51 -13.72 -1.37
N SER A 8 19.04 -12.49 -1.57
CA SER A 8 19.73 -12.14 -2.81
C SER A 8 21.07 -12.88 -2.94
N SER A 9 21.85 -12.99 -1.86
CA SER A 9 23.08 -13.80 -1.82
C SER A 9 22.80 -15.29 -2.06
N LEU A 10 21.76 -15.84 -1.42
CA LEU A 10 21.31 -17.22 -1.60
C LEU A 10 20.75 -17.46 -3.00
N LEU A 11 20.15 -16.46 -3.66
CA LEU A 11 19.73 -16.57 -5.06
C LEU A 11 20.92 -16.50 -6.03
N ILE A 12 21.95 -15.71 -5.75
CA ILE A 12 23.23 -15.75 -6.50
C ILE A 12 23.90 -17.12 -6.32
N GLN A 13 23.92 -17.66 -5.09
CA GLN A 13 24.45 -18.98 -4.80
C GLN A 13 23.59 -20.13 -5.36
N LEU A 14 22.26 -20.02 -5.35
CA LEU A 14 21.35 -21.00 -5.96
C LEU A 14 21.40 -20.95 -7.49
N ALA A 15 21.59 -19.77 -8.09
CA ALA A 15 21.87 -19.67 -9.52
C ALA A 15 23.20 -20.34 -9.90
N ALA A 16 24.23 -20.21 -9.04
CA ALA A 16 25.52 -20.90 -9.20
C ALA A 16 25.49 -22.40 -8.82
N ALA A 17 24.52 -22.86 -8.01
CA ALA A 17 24.34 -24.26 -7.65
C ALA A 17 23.39 -25.01 -8.62
N ALA A 18 22.45 -24.31 -9.26
CA ALA A 18 21.56 -24.89 -10.26
C ALA A 18 22.30 -25.27 -11.55
N SER A 19 23.46 -24.67 -11.82
CA SER A 19 24.33 -25.03 -12.95
C SER A 19 25.23 -26.26 -12.69
N THR A 20 25.22 -26.83 -11.48
CA THR A 20 26.15 -27.91 -11.07
C THR A 20 25.50 -29.26 -10.78
N ASN A 21 24.16 -29.36 -10.76
CA ASN A 21 23.43 -30.60 -10.46
C ASN A 21 22.80 -31.28 -11.69
N SER A 22 23.62 -31.62 -12.69
CA SER A 22 23.22 -32.47 -13.82
C SER A 22 24.15 -33.68 -14.00
N SER A 23 23.96 -34.67 -13.13
CA SER A 23 24.36 -36.07 -13.35
C SER A 23 23.24 -36.95 -12.75
N SER A 24 22.78 -38.04 -13.39
CA SER A 24 23.40 -38.86 -14.43
C SER A 24 22.37 -39.50 -15.37
N SER A 25 22.72 -39.61 -16.67
CA SER A 25 22.37 -40.68 -17.61
C SER A 25 22.93 -40.36 -19.02
N GLU A 26 23.56 -41.32 -19.67
CA GLU A 26 24.25 -41.22 -20.98
C GLU A 26 23.25 -41.29 -22.17
N CYS A 27 23.51 -40.85 -23.42
CA CYS A 27 24.61 -40.13 -24.12
C CYS A 27 24.07 -39.70 -25.53
N PRO A 28 24.84 -39.08 -26.47
CA PRO A 28 26.15 -38.40 -26.40
C PRO A 28 26.15 -36.96 -27.01
N SER A 29 27.29 -36.26 -26.91
CA SER A 29 27.67 -35.05 -27.68
C SER A 29 26.62 -33.91 -27.82
N CYS A 30 26.57 -33.03 -26.82
CA CYS A 30 26.18 -31.63 -26.98
C CYS A 30 27.22 -30.78 -26.24
N ASP A 31 27.66 -29.67 -26.82
CA ASP A 31 28.79 -28.88 -26.32
C ASP A 31 28.54 -28.33 -24.91
N ALA A 32 29.39 -28.73 -23.95
CA ALA A 32 29.24 -28.44 -22.52
C ALA A 32 29.58 -26.97 -22.13
N ILE A 33 29.41 -26.02 -23.04
CA ILE A 33 29.78 -24.60 -22.87
C ILE A 33 28.56 -23.65 -22.98
N SER A 34 27.38 -24.14 -23.38
CA SER A 34 26.24 -23.28 -23.78
C SER A 34 24.90 -23.51 -23.08
N SER A 35 24.83 -24.18 -21.92
CA SER A 35 23.56 -24.43 -21.19
C SER A 35 23.00 -23.20 -20.45
N ASN A 36 22.68 -22.15 -21.22
CA ASN A 36 21.95 -20.94 -20.84
C ASN A 36 20.46 -21.25 -20.56
N TYR A 37 20.19 -22.16 -19.63
CA TYR A 37 18.87 -22.70 -19.30
C TYR A 37 18.38 -22.26 -17.92
N ARG A 38 17.10 -21.93 -17.84
CA ARG A 38 16.41 -21.41 -16.65
C ARG A 38 15.30 -22.35 -16.22
N SER A 39 15.42 -22.89 -15.01
CA SER A 39 14.37 -23.72 -14.41
C SER A 39 13.12 -22.90 -14.03
N VAL A 40 11.97 -23.56 -13.97
CA VAL A 40 10.72 -22.96 -13.44
C VAL A 40 10.93 -22.38 -12.03
N TRP A 41 11.78 -23.02 -11.22
CA TRP A 41 12.15 -22.52 -9.88
C TRP A 41 12.94 -21.20 -9.91
N SER A 42 13.75 -20.95 -10.95
CA SER A 42 14.41 -19.65 -11.16
C SER A 42 13.43 -18.57 -11.65
N ILE A 43 12.41 -18.94 -12.44
CA ILE A 43 11.31 -18.06 -12.83
C ILE A 43 10.49 -17.66 -11.60
N LEU A 44 10.00 -18.66 -10.86
CA LEU A 44 9.27 -18.47 -9.62
C LEU A 44 10.09 -17.73 -8.55
N GLY A 45 11.38 -18.02 -8.42
CA GLY A 45 12.28 -17.39 -7.45
C GLY A 45 12.46 -15.89 -7.69
N SER A 46 12.70 -15.46 -8.94
CA SER A 46 12.79 -14.03 -9.24
C SER A 46 11.45 -13.32 -9.09
N CYS A 47 10.36 -13.99 -9.50
CA CYS A 47 9.03 -13.41 -9.42
C CYS A 47 8.60 -13.25 -7.95
N ALA A 48 8.76 -14.29 -7.13
CA ALA A 48 8.49 -14.24 -5.70
C ALA A 48 9.35 -13.19 -4.98
N LEU A 49 10.63 -13.04 -5.30
CA LEU A 49 11.47 -11.97 -4.73
C LEU A 49 10.92 -10.59 -5.10
N THR A 50 10.59 -10.37 -6.37
CA THR A 50 10.06 -9.09 -6.86
C THR A 50 8.70 -8.79 -6.23
N LEU A 51 7.79 -9.77 -6.18
CA LEU A 51 6.49 -9.66 -5.51
C LEU A 51 6.64 -9.36 -4.02
N LEU A 52 7.59 -10.00 -3.31
CA LEU A 52 7.89 -9.70 -1.91
C LEU A 52 8.40 -8.26 -1.73
N ILE A 53 9.23 -7.75 -2.64
CA ILE A 53 9.69 -6.35 -2.63
C ILE A 53 8.51 -5.41 -2.87
N CYS A 54 7.73 -5.59 -3.94
CA CYS A 54 6.53 -4.82 -4.26
C CYS A 54 5.57 -4.76 -3.06
N THR A 55 5.26 -5.93 -2.48
CA THR A 55 4.35 -6.08 -1.36
C THR A 55 4.90 -5.45 -0.07
N TRP A 56 6.21 -5.53 0.17
CA TRP A 56 6.85 -4.84 1.30
C TRP A 56 6.71 -3.32 1.20
N ASN A 57 6.89 -2.75 0.01
CA ASN A 57 6.72 -1.31 -0.24
C ASN A 57 5.25 -0.87 -0.17
N ALA A 58 4.32 -1.75 -0.57
CA ALA A 58 2.88 -1.52 -0.46
C ALA A 58 2.38 -1.43 1.00
N ILE A 59 3.20 -1.74 2.00
CA ILE A 59 2.76 -1.94 3.39
C ILE A 59 3.54 -1.05 4.36
N HIS A 60 3.00 0.14 4.55
CA HIS A 60 3.31 1.02 5.67
C HIS A 60 2.23 0.85 6.75
N PRO A 61 2.36 -0.11 7.69
CA PRO A 61 1.31 -0.39 8.67
C PRO A 61 1.18 0.80 9.62
N ASN A 62 -0.06 1.29 9.79
CA ASN A 62 -0.39 2.33 10.75
C ASN A 62 -0.03 1.92 12.19
N ILE A 63 0.19 2.91 13.05
CA ILE A 63 0.61 2.66 14.44
C ILE A 63 -0.57 2.06 15.21
N VAL A 64 -0.42 0.79 15.57
CA VAL A 64 -1.42 0.04 16.34
C VAL A 64 -1.17 0.23 17.83
N PHE A 65 -2.17 0.75 18.52
CA PHE A 65 -2.13 0.98 19.96
C PHE A 65 -2.47 -0.30 20.72
N GLN A 66 -1.58 -0.74 21.62
CA GLN A 66 -1.83 -1.80 22.62
C GLN A 66 -2.41 -3.14 22.07
N GLN A 67 -1.87 -3.68 20.97
CA GLN A 67 -2.21 -5.04 20.51
C GLN A 67 -1.15 -6.09 20.89
N ASN A 68 -1.61 -7.32 21.10
CA ASN A 68 -0.78 -8.50 21.29
C ASN A 68 0.13 -8.75 20.07
N ARG A 69 1.37 -9.23 20.33
CA ARG A 69 2.38 -9.49 19.28
C ARG A 69 1.88 -10.37 18.13
N TYR A 70 1.05 -11.37 18.45
CA TYR A 70 0.48 -12.30 17.47
C TYR A 70 -0.59 -11.64 16.59
N THR A 71 -1.49 -10.85 17.18
CA THR A 71 -2.51 -10.08 16.45
C THR A 71 -1.87 -9.09 15.49
N ALA A 72 -0.83 -8.37 15.94
CA ALA A 72 -0.08 -7.44 15.10
C ALA A 72 0.70 -8.14 13.95
N ALA A 73 1.16 -9.38 14.17
CA ALA A 73 1.80 -10.18 13.12
C ALA A 73 0.78 -10.70 12.09
N LEU A 74 -0.35 -11.25 12.55
CA LEU A 74 -1.45 -11.70 11.69
C LEU A 74 -2.04 -10.55 10.86
N TYR A 75 -2.22 -9.36 11.46
CA TYR A 75 -2.66 -8.17 10.74
C TYR A 75 -1.70 -7.77 9.61
N ARG A 76 -0.39 -7.80 9.85
CA ARG A 76 0.61 -7.53 8.81
C ARG A 76 0.60 -8.60 7.72
N LEU A 77 0.44 -9.88 8.07
CA LEU A 77 0.33 -10.96 7.10
C LEU A 77 -0.94 -10.80 6.22
N ALA A 78 -2.07 -10.41 6.82
CA ALA A 78 -3.29 -10.12 6.07
C ALA A 78 -3.11 -8.94 5.09
N LEU A 79 -2.41 -7.88 5.49
CA LEU A 79 -2.03 -6.79 4.57
C LEU A 79 -1.12 -7.26 3.44
N ILE A 80 -0.15 -8.16 3.72
CA ILE A 80 0.75 -8.76 2.71
C ILE A 80 -0.06 -9.55 1.68
N LEU A 81 -0.95 -10.43 2.14
CA LEU A 81 -1.79 -11.24 1.25
C LEU A 81 -2.78 -10.37 0.45
N PHE A 82 -3.35 -9.33 1.05
CA PHE A 82 -4.25 -8.41 0.34
C PHE A 82 -3.53 -7.57 -0.72
N ALA A 83 -2.38 -6.98 -0.40
CA ALA A 83 -1.61 -6.18 -1.35
C ALA A 83 -1.02 -7.02 -2.51
N LEU A 84 -0.83 -8.33 -2.30
CA LEU A 84 -0.47 -9.27 -3.37
C LEU A 84 -1.65 -9.57 -4.32
N VAL A 85 -2.87 -9.71 -3.77
CA VAL A 85 -4.08 -10.00 -4.57
C VAL A 85 -4.61 -8.74 -5.29
N ALA A 86 -4.50 -7.58 -4.65
CA ALA A 86 -5.14 -6.33 -5.09
C ALA A 86 -4.22 -5.10 -4.87
N PRO A 87 -3.03 -5.05 -5.51
CA PRO A 87 -2.06 -3.94 -5.39
C PRO A 87 -2.64 -2.58 -5.78
N GLU A 88 -3.63 -2.54 -6.67
CA GLU A 88 -4.32 -1.33 -7.10
C GLU A 88 -4.95 -0.56 -5.92
N PHE A 89 -5.37 -1.26 -4.84
CA PHE A 89 -5.84 -0.64 -3.61
C PHE A 89 -4.69 0.02 -2.84
N ALA A 90 -3.50 -0.56 -2.83
CA ALA A 90 -2.33 0.05 -2.21
C ALA A 90 -1.94 1.34 -2.94
N VAL A 91 -1.99 1.36 -4.28
CA VAL A 91 -1.69 2.56 -5.08
C VAL A 91 -2.74 3.65 -4.87
N ALA A 92 -4.03 3.29 -4.94
CA ALA A 92 -5.13 4.22 -4.70
C ALA A 92 -5.08 4.80 -3.27
N ARG A 93 -4.76 3.97 -2.27
CA ARG A 93 -4.52 4.39 -0.88
C ARG A 93 -3.33 5.34 -0.78
N ALA A 94 -2.19 5.01 -1.39
CA ALA A 94 -0.98 5.82 -1.32
C ALA A 94 -1.19 7.22 -1.93
N TYR A 95 -1.84 7.28 -3.10
CA TYR A 95 -2.24 8.53 -3.75
C TYR A 95 -3.17 9.37 -2.86
N THR A 96 -4.20 8.73 -2.27
CA THR A 96 -5.15 9.41 -1.38
C THR A 96 -4.44 9.97 -0.15
N GLU A 97 -3.64 9.16 0.55
CA GLU A 97 -2.85 9.60 1.71
C GLU A 97 -1.85 10.70 1.35
N TRP A 98 -1.26 10.68 0.15
CA TRP A 98 -0.36 11.72 -0.35
C TRP A 98 -1.08 13.06 -0.51
N ILE A 99 -2.30 13.08 -1.06
CA ILE A 99 -3.14 14.30 -1.11
C ILE A 99 -3.42 14.83 0.31
N TYR A 100 -3.85 13.96 1.25
CA TYR A 100 -4.12 14.38 2.62
C TYR A 100 -2.87 14.89 3.35
N ALA A 101 -1.72 14.27 3.12
CA ALA A 101 -0.46 14.70 3.71
C ALA A 101 -0.07 16.10 3.22
N HIS A 102 -0.23 16.40 1.93
CA HIS A 102 0.01 17.76 1.40
C HIS A 102 -0.99 18.79 1.94
N LYS A 103 -2.27 18.41 2.13
CA LYS A 103 -3.27 19.28 2.74
C LYS A 103 -2.90 19.63 4.19
N ILE A 104 -2.57 18.62 5.01
CA ILE A 104 -2.13 18.81 6.40
C ILE A 104 -0.84 19.64 6.46
N GLN A 105 0.13 19.39 5.57
CA GLN A 105 1.36 20.17 5.51
C GLN A 105 1.09 21.65 5.25
N LYS A 106 0.15 21.95 4.33
CA LYS A 106 -0.26 23.34 4.04
C LYS A 106 -0.95 23.98 5.23
N ASP A 107 -1.86 23.26 5.90
CA ASP A 107 -2.63 23.76 7.05
C ASP A 107 -1.73 24.00 8.29
N PHE A 108 -0.59 23.31 8.38
CA PHE A 108 0.41 23.40 9.47
C PHE A 108 1.75 24.05 9.05
N HIS A 109 1.80 24.73 7.92
CA HIS A 109 3.03 25.37 7.42
C HIS A 109 3.63 26.39 8.41
N GLU A 110 2.78 27.10 9.16
CA GLU A 110 3.16 28.04 10.23
C GLU A 110 3.95 27.39 11.37
N TYR A 111 3.82 26.06 11.56
CA TYR A 111 4.49 25.27 12.58
C TYR A 111 5.72 24.50 12.04
N HIS A 112 6.22 24.88 10.87
CA HIS A 112 7.33 24.21 10.17
C HIS A 112 7.12 22.70 9.90
N TRP A 113 5.87 22.24 9.83
CA TRP A 113 5.57 20.83 9.56
C TRP A 113 5.98 20.44 8.14
N THR A 114 6.77 19.37 8.04
CA THR A 114 7.16 18.76 6.77
C THR A 114 6.11 17.73 6.31
N LEU A 115 6.28 17.20 5.09
CA LEU A 115 5.42 16.14 4.58
C LEU A 115 5.51 14.86 5.45
N SER A 116 6.67 14.60 6.05
CA SER A 116 6.91 13.49 6.98
C SER A 116 6.08 13.61 8.27
N HIS A 117 5.95 14.82 8.82
CA HIS A 117 5.06 15.11 9.96
C HIS A 117 3.59 14.82 9.62
N SER A 118 3.19 15.23 8.42
CA SER A 118 1.83 15.06 7.92
C SER A 118 1.48 13.59 7.72
N PHE A 119 2.36 12.81 7.09
CA PHE A 119 2.23 11.35 7.01
C PHE A 119 2.25 10.66 8.37
N PHE A 120 3.15 11.08 9.27
CA PHE A 120 3.20 10.56 10.63
C PHE A 120 1.86 10.78 11.35
N SER A 121 1.23 11.95 11.20
CA SER A 121 -0.11 12.22 11.75
C SER A 121 -1.17 11.25 11.21
N LEU A 122 -1.22 11.03 9.89
CA LEU A 122 -2.15 10.11 9.23
C LEU A 122 -1.99 8.66 9.73
N MET A 123 -0.75 8.22 9.97
CA MET A 123 -0.46 6.89 10.49
C MET A 123 -0.88 6.68 11.95
N GLY A 124 -1.30 7.73 12.67
CA GLY A 124 -1.52 7.70 14.13
C GLY A 124 -0.24 7.92 14.94
N GLY A 125 0.73 8.63 14.35
CA GLY A 125 1.99 9.05 14.94
C GLY A 125 1.84 9.83 16.23
N PHE A 126 0.78 10.63 16.37
CA PHE A 126 0.52 11.43 17.55
C PHE A 126 -0.50 10.75 18.48
N ALA A 127 -0.17 10.72 19.77
CA ALA A 127 -1.01 10.18 20.83
C ALA A 127 -1.18 11.22 21.94
N LEU A 128 -2.41 11.49 22.36
CA LEU A 128 -2.72 12.41 23.45
C LEU A 128 -2.77 11.67 24.79
N HIS A 129 -2.29 12.29 25.87
CA HIS A 129 -2.31 11.74 27.23
C HIS A 129 -2.91 12.73 28.23
N ASP A 130 -4.06 12.37 28.82
CA ASP A 130 -4.82 13.18 29.81
C ASP A 130 -4.57 12.67 31.25
N GLY A 131 -3.29 12.47 31.59
CA GLY A 131 -2.83 11.94 32.88
C GLY A 131 -3.15 10.46 33.17
N THR A 132 -4.30 9.94 32.72
CA THR A 132 -4.82 8.60 33.07
C THR A 132 -5.02 7.66 31.88
N ARG A 133 -5.15 8.19 30.65
CA ARG A 133 -5.40 7.41 29.43
C ARG A 133 -4.59 7.97 28.25
N ARG A 134 -4.11 7.07 27.38
CA ARG A 134 -3.50 7.40 26.08
C ARG A 134 -4.52 7.17 24.95
N MET A 135 -4.66 8.13 24.04
CA MET A 135 -5.59 8.09 22.91
C MET A 135 -4.89 8.44 21.59
N LYS A 136 -5.27 7.80 20.46
CA LYS A 136 -4.78 8.17 19.12
C LYS A 136 -5.35 9.54 18.72
N LEU A 137 -4.50 10.46 18.28
CA LEU A 137 -4.95 11.73 17.72
C LEU A 137 -5.52 11.49 16.31
N ARG A 138 -6.80 11.85 16.04
CA ARG A 138 -7.38 11.76 14.70
C ARG A 138 -7.13 13.06 13.93
N PRO A 139 -6.60 13.02 12.69
CA PRO A 139 -6.21 14.25 12.00
C PRO A 139 -7.32 15.23 11.56
N ASP A 140 -8.61 14.95 11.77
CA ASP A 140 -9.71 15.84 11.33
C ASP A 140 -9.97 16.92 12.39
N ASP A 141 -10.56 16.50 13.51
CA ASP A 141 -10.99 17.43 14.56
C ASP A 141 -9.87 17.72 15.58
N HIS A 142 -8.95 16.77 15.81
CA HIS A 142 -8.03 16.87 16.94
C HIS A 142 -6.75 17.66 16.63
N LEU A 143 -6.36 17.80 15.36
CA LEU A 143 -5.22 18.66 14.98
C LEU A 143 -5.50 20.14 15.32
N GLN A 144 -6.77 20.56 15.37
CA GLN A 144 -7.14 21.91 15.79
C GLN A 144 -6.71 22.24 17.24
N TYR A 145 -6.55 21.25 18.11
CA TYR A 145 -6.04 21.46 19.49
C TYR A 145 -4.54 21.76 19.53
N LEU A 146 -3.75 21.30 18.53
CA LEU A 146 -2.36 21.75 18.36
C LEU A 146 -2.34 23.23 17.98
N LYS A 147 -3.17 23.64 17.00
CA LYS A 147 -3.28 25.04 16.57
C LYS A 147 -3.72 25.99 17.69
N LYS A 148 -4.49 25.50 18.67
CA LYS A 148 -4.93 26.25 19.87
C LYS A 148 -3.92 26.28 21.02
N GLY A 149 -2.72 25.71 20.88
CA GLY A 149 -1.65 25.79 21.89
C GLY A 149 -1.98 25.11 23.24
N THR A 150 -2.96 24.20 23.27
CA THR A 150 -3.46 23.55 24.51
C THR A 150 -2.59 22.35 24.95
N ILE A 151 -1.49 22.10 24.26
CA ILE A 151 -0.68 20.87 24.33
C ILE A 151 0.75 21.22 24.76
N MET A 152 1.30 20.46 25.71
CA MET A 152 2.72 20.47 26.04
C MET A 152 3.51 19.61 25.05
N ASN A 153 4.67 20.12 24.62
CA ASN A 153 5.60 19.54 23.64
C ASN A 153 5.02 19.38 22.22
N PRO A 154 4.61 20.49 21.55
CA PRO A 154 4.13 20.45 20.16
C PRO A 154 5.26 20.22 19.14
N ASP A 155 6.48 20.65 19.47
CA ASP A 155 7.61 20.65 18.55
C ASP A 155 8.31 19.29 18.56
N ILE A 156 8.15 18.58 17.44
CA ILE A 156 8.91 17.38 17.06
C ILE A 156 9.71 17.76 15.81
N THR A 157 10.95 17.28 15.66
CA THR A 157 11.75 17.52 14.45
C THR A 157 11.53 16.42 13.42
N GLU A 158 11.78 16.72 12.14
CA GLU A 158 11.74 15.71 11.08
C GLU A 158 12.75 14.58 11.35
N GLU A 159 13.94 14.92 11.83
CA GLU A 159 14.98 13.98 12.25
C GLU A 159 14.48 13.04 13.35
N GLU A 160 13.72 13.53 14.34
CA GLU A 160 13.15 12.70 15.41
C GLU A 160 12.03 11.77 14.88
N ILE A 161 11.40 12.08 13.74
CA ILE A 161 10.45 11.20 13.05
C ILE A 161 11.19 10.16 12.20
N ASP A 162 12.25 10.55 11.50
CA ASP A 162 13.01 9.66 10.62
C ASP A 162 13.86 8.64 11.41
N ASP A 163 14.39 9.01 12.58
CA ASP A 163 15.03 8.05 13.52
C ASP A 163 14.05 6.93 13.98
N LYS A 164 12.74 7.18 13.94
CA LYS A 164 11.70 6.15 14.21
C LYS A 164 11.38 5.29 12.96
N SER A 165 11.87 5.66 11.78
CA SER A 165 11.77 4.90 10.54
C SER A 165 12.69 3.67 10.58
N LYS A 166 12.44 2.69 9.71
CA LYS A 166 13.28 1.48 9.56
C LYS A 166 13.87 1.33 8.18
N SER A 167 13.74 2.35 7.33
CA SER A 167 14.15 2.29 5.93
C SER A 167 14.51 3.67 5.43
N ASP A 168 15.82 3.91 5.40
CA ASP A 168 16.45 5.13 4.96
C ASP A 168 16.35 5.28 3.44
N GLY A 169 16.63 6.48 2.91
CA GLY A 169 16.56 6.77 1.46
C GLY A 169 17.39 5.82 0.60
N LEU A 170 18.58 5.40 1.06
CA LEU A 170 19.44 4.44 0.35
C LEU A 170 18.77 3.07 0.16
N THR A 171 18.05 2.59 1.19
CA THR A 171 17.32 1.32 1.11
C THR A 171 16.21 1.41 0.07
N LYS A 172 15.45 2.52 0.05
CA LYS A 172 14.40 2.76 -0.95
C LYS A 172 14.98 2.80 -2.36
N ALA A 173 16.11 3.47 -2.57
CA ALA A 173 16.80 3.56 -3.86
C ALA A 173 17.27 2.19 -4.39
N ILE A 174 17.85 1.33 -3.53
CA ILE A 174 18.26 -0.03 -3.92
C ILE A 174 17.05 -0.88 -4.34
N LEU A 175 15.91 -0.75 -3.63
CA LEU A 175 14.69 -1.48 -3.98
C LEU A 175 14.10 -0.99 -5.32
N VAL A 176 14.13 0.31 -5.61
CA VAL A 176 13.74 0.86 -6.93
C VAL A 176 14.65 0.29 -8.03
N LEU A 177 15.97 0.27 -7.82
CA LEU A 177 16.92 -0.29 -8.80
C LEU A 177 16.66 -1.79 -9.05
N GLN A 178 16.34 -2.56 -8.01
CA GLN A 178 15.98 -3.98 -8.14
C GLN A 178 14.69 -4.19 -8.94
N LEU A 179 13.68 -3.32 -8.78
CA LEU A 179 12.46 -3.37 -9.60
C LEU A 179 12.74 -2.99 -11.06
N LEU A 180 13.50 -1.91 -11.30
CA LEU A 180 13.88 -1.49 -12.65
C LEU A 180 14.71 -2.57 -13.37
N TRP A 181 15.57 -3.28 -12.65
CA TRP A 181 16.31 -4.44 -13.17
C TRP A 181 15.36 -5.57 -13.59
N PHE A 182 14.39 -5.96 -12.75
CA PHE A 182 13.39 -6.97 -13.11
C PHE A 182 12.56 -6.56 -14.34
N ILE A 183 12.09 -5.31 -14.38
CA ILE A 183 11.37 -4.73 -15.52
C ILE A 183 12.23 -4.84 -16.79
N LEU A 184 13.50 -4.45 -16.72
CA LEU A 184 14.44 -4.55 -17.84
C LEU A 184 14.65 -6.00 -18.30
N GLN A 185 14.75 -6.97 -17.39
CA GLN A 185 14.85 -8.39 -17.76
C GLN A 185 13.64 -8.86 -18.57
N VAL A 186 12.42 -8.53 -18.14
CA VAL A 186 11.19 -8.93 -18.85
C VAL A 186 11.05 -8.22 -20.20
N VAL A 187 11.40 -6.93 -20.28
CA VAL A 187 11.40 -6.17 -21.54
C VAL A 187 12.40 -6.77 -22.53
N VAL A 188 13.64 -7.06 -22.10
CA VAL A 188 14.67 -7.62 -22.98
C VAL A 188 14.32 -9.05 -23.42
N ARG A 189 13.62 -9.86 -22.61
CA ARG A 189 13.05 -11.14 -23.07
C ARG A 189 12.04 -10.92 -24.21
N GLY A 190 11.14 -9.96 -24.05
CA GLY A 190 10.14 -9.61 -25.07
C GLY A 190 10.77 -9.15 -26.40
N THR A 191 11.81 -8.31 -26.35
CA THR A 191 12.52 -7.85 -27.57
C THR A 191 13.32 -8.95 -28.26
N ASN A 192 13.71 -10.00 -27.54
CA ASN A 192 14.37 -11.19 -28.12
C ASN A 192 13.37 -12.27 -28.56
N HIS A 193 12.06 -12.00 -28.53
CA HIS A 193 10.99 -12.95 -28.84
C HIS A 193 11.01 -14.24 -27.98
N LEU A 194 11.65 -14.20 -26.81
CA LEU A 194 11.61 -15.29 -25.84
C LEU A 194 10.26 -15.29 -25.12
N ALA A 195 9.73 -16.47 -24.82
CA ALA A 195 8.46 -16.56 -24.13
C ALA A 195 8.55 -15.95 -22.72
N ILE A 196 7.62 -15.04 -22.42
CA ILE A 196 7.42 -14.46 -21.08
C ILE A 196 6.32 -15.27 -20.41
N THR A 197 6.54 -15.73 -19.17
CA THR A 197 5.51 -16.48 -18.45
C THR A 197 4.39 -15.56 -17.95
N LEU A 198 3.17 -16.09 -17.77
CA LEU A 198 2.04 -15.32 -17.25
C LEU A 198 2.30 -14.76 -15.83
N VAL A 199 3.10 -15.47 -15.02
CA VAL A 199 3.58 -14.99 -13.71
C VAL A 199 4.56 -13.81 -13.85
N GLU A 200 5.44 -13.82 -14.85
CA GLU A 200 6.33 -12.68 -15.13
C GLU A 200 5.55 -11.44 -15.62
N ILE A 201 4.45 -11.62 -16.36
CA ILE A 201 3.57 -10.52 -16.80
C ILE A 201 2.86 -9.83 -15.61
N ASP A 202 2.28 -10.57 -14.67
CA ASP A 202 1.69 -9.94 -13.47
C ASP A 202 2.75 -9.39 -12.52
N THR A 203 3.90 -10.07 -12.38
CA THR A 203 5.02 -9.52 -11.61
C THR A 203 5.55 -8.22 -12.21
N LEU A 204 5.60 -8.10 -13.55
CA LEU A 204 5.92 -6.86 -14.26
C LEU A 204 4.88 -5.77 -13.95
N ALA A 205 3.59 -6.12 -13.96
CA ALA A 205 2.50 -5.19 -13.61
C ALA A 205 2.61 -4.71 -12.15
N MET A 206 2.87 -5.62 -11.21
CA MET A 206 3.14 -5.34 -9.79
C MET A 206 4.36 -4.44 -9.59
N ALA A 207 5.45 -4.68 -10.32
CA ALA A 207 6.67 -3.88 -10.27
C ALA A 207 6.42 -2.46 -10.81
N ALA A 208 5.71 -2.33 -11.94
CA ALA A 208 5.34 -1.04 -12.52
C ALA A 208 4.43 -0.23 -11.59
N LEU A 209 3.39 -0.85 -11.01
CA LEU A 209 2.50 -0.22 -10.02
C LEU A 209 3.22 0.16 -8.71
N SER A 210 4.36 -0.47 -8.41
CA SER A 210 5.16 -0.12 -7.23
C SER A 210 6.00 1.15 -7.39
N LEU A 211 6.25 1.62 -8.62
CA LEU A 211 6.99 2.87 -8.85
C LEU A 211 6.21 4.10 -8.35
N PRO A 212 4.89 4.26 -8.65
CA PRO A 212 4.04 5.27 -8.00
C PRO A 212 4.00 5.16 -6.46
N LEU A 213 4.03 3.94 -5.89
CA LEU A 213 4.06 3.78 -4.42
C LEU A 213 5.31 4.41 -3.81
N PHE A 214 6.48 4.18 -4.41
CA PHE A 214 7.72 4.82 -3.97
C PHE A 214 7.66 6.34 -4.04
N PHE A 215 7.04 6.91 -5.07
CA PHE A 215 6.86 8.35 -5.19
C PHE A 215 5.90 8.90 -4.12
N PHE A 216 4.69 8.34 -4.00
CA PHE A 216 3.68 8.83 -3.06
C PHE A 216 4.05 8.63 -1.59
N TRP A 217 4.81 7.58 -1.25
CA TRP A 217 5.25 7.29 0.12
C TRP A 217 6.73 7.55 0.37
N TRP A 218 7.42 8.32 -0.48
CA TRP A 218 8.85 8.63 -0.28
C TRP A 218 9.12 9.23 1.10
N SER A 219 8.36 10.24 1.50
CA SER A 219 8.43 10.90 2.83
C SER A 219 7.61 10.21 3.92
N LYS A 220 7.02 9.03 3.68
CA LYS A 220 6.26 8.30 4.71
C LYS A 220 7.22 7.46 5.57
N PRO A 221 7.24 7.65 6.91
CA PRO A 221 8.14 6.88 7.78
C PRO A 221 7.81 5.38 7.77
N MET A 222 8.84 4.54 7.79
CA MET A 222 8.69 3.10 7.58
C MET A 222 8.51 2.35 8.92
N ALA A 223 7.25 1.99 9.21
CA ALA A 223 6.84 1.18 10.36
C ALA A 223 7.30 1.66 11.76
N PRO A 224 7.04 2.94 12.13
CA PRO A 224 7.30 3.46 13.48
C PRO A 224 6.62 2.60 14.55
N LYS A 225 7.39 2.18 15.57
CA LYS A 225 6.90 1.24 16.62
C LYS A 225 6.10 1.91 17.73
N ARG A 226 6.27 3.22 17.95
CA ARG A 226 5.68 3.97 19.06
C ARG A 226 5.22 5.34 18.57
N PRO A 227 4.04 5.81 18.99
CA PRO A 227 3.60 7.17 18.70
C PRO A 227 4.33 8.16 19.62
N HIS A 228 4.53 9.38 19.12
CA HIS A 228 4.91 10.52 19.94
C HIS A 228 3.78 10.86 20.91
N THR A 229 4.08 11.04 22.19
CA THR A 229 3.06 11.29 23.21
C THR A 229 3.02 12.77 23.58
N LEU A 230 1.91 13.40 23.24
CA LEU A 230 1.55 14.78 23.55
C LEU A 230 0.76 14.81 24.86
N TYR A 231 1.03 15.78 25.72
CA TYR A 231 0.33 15.94 27.00
C TYR A 231 -0.60 17.14 26.97
N LEU A 232 -1.81 17.00 27.52
CA LEU A 232 -2.71 18.15 27.70
C LEU A 232 -2.17 19.07 28.79
N LYS A 233 -2.21 20.39 28.55
CA LYS A 233 -1.89 21.39 29.56
C LYS A 233 -3.02 21.41 30.61
N HIS A 234 -2.77 20.85 31.78
CA HIS A 234 -3.69 21.01 32.92
C HIS A 234 -3.71 22.47 33.36
N THR A 235 -4.82 23.18 33.11
CA THR A 235 -5.07 24.48 33.74
C THR A 235 -5.29 24.24 35.24
N SER A 236 -4.38 24.73 36.08
CA SER A 236 -4.52 24.64 37.54
C SER A 236 -5.68 25.51 37.99
N VAL A 237 -6.75 24.89 38.48
CA VAL A 237 -7.89 25.59 39.09
C VAL A 237 -7.40 26.36 40.30
N SER A 238 -7.44 27.69 40.22
CA SER A 238 -7.31 28.53 41.41
C SER A 238 -8.57 28.38 42.25
N GLN A 239 -8.43 27.95 43.51
CA GLN A 239 -9.56 27.52 44.37
C GLN A 239 -10.47 28.66 44.88
N ASN A 240 -10.41 29.84 44.27
CA ASN A 240 -11.09 31.06 44.74
C ASN A 240 -12.20 31.52 43.79
N ALA A 241 -13.17 30.66 43.52
CA ALA A 241 -14.43 31.02 42.87
C ALA A 241 -15.59 30.89 43.88
N PRO A 242 -16.47 31.90 44.05
CA PRO A 242 -17.61 31.79 44.96
C PRO A 242 -18.59 30.71 44.53
N GLN A 243 -19.15 29.97 45.48
CA GLN A 243 -20.23 29.01 45.22
C GLN A 243 -21.55 29.77 45.03
N THR A 244 -21.99 29.92 43.78
CA THR A 244 -23.33 30.44 43.48
C THR A 244 -24.24 29.27 43.10
N HIS A 245 -25.34 29.09 43.84
CA HIS A 245 -26.39 28.14 43.51
C HIS A 245 -27.08 28.55 42.20
N CYS A 246 -27.20 27.64 41.24
CA CYS A 246 -28.04 27.86 40.05
C CYS A 246 -29.48 27.44 40.33
N SER A 247 -30.41 28.40 40.23
CA SER A 247 -31.81 28.13 39.93
C SER A 247 -32.00 28.08 38.41
N LEU A 248 -32.93 27.24 37.95
CA LEU A 248 -33.30 27.16 36.53
C LEU A 248 -34.47 28.12 36.26
N ASP A 249 -34.25 29.16 35.45
CA ASP A 249 -35.28 29.87 34.67
C ASP A 249 -34.62 30.93 33.77
N GLY A 250 -35.20 31.17 32.58
CA GLY A 250 -34.89 32.32 31.72
C GLY A 250 -34.17 32.02 30.40
N ASP A 251 -34.83 32.33 29.28
CA ASP A 251 -34.18 32.60 27.99
C ASP A 251 -33.29 33.86 28.09
N ASP A 252 -32.07 33.81 27.54
CA ASP A 252 -31.35 34.96 26.97
C ASP A 252 -30.11 34.43 26.20
N ASP A 253 -30.07 34.60 24.88
CA ASP A 253 -29.11 33.95 23.96
C ASP A 253 -27.84 34.78 23.71
N ASP A 254 -27.27 35.36 24.78
CA ASP A 254 -26.05 36.19 24.76
C ASP A 254 -24.98 35.63 25.73
N GLY A 255 -24.15 34.70 25.24
CA GLY A 255 -23.29 33.84 26.08
C GLY A 255 -21.85 33.62 25.60
N PHE A 256 -21.18 34.63 25.04
CA PHE A 256 -19.85 34.51 24.41
C PHE A 256 -18.68 34.06 25.33
N LEU A 257 -18.84 34.02 26.66
CA LEU A 257 -17.74 33.74 27.60
C LEU A 257 -18.08 32.77 28.75
N LEU A 258 -18.51 31.55 28.43
CA LEU A 258 -18.38 30.38 29.33
C LEU A 258 -17.84 29.16 28.59
N MET A 259 -16.49 29.08 28.46
CA MET A 259 -15.81 27.88 27.97
C MET A 259 -15.68 26.84 29.09
N ASP A 260 -16.85 26.35 29.55
CA ASP A 260 -17.03 25.58 30.78
C ASP A 260 -17.12 24.05 30.54
N ASP A 261 -16.87 23.25 31.58
CA ASP A 261 -16.52 21.82 31.58
C ASP A 261 -17.52 20.86 30.89
N THR A 262 -18.69 21.35 30.50
CA THR A 262 -19.71 20.57 29.76
C THR A 262 -19.19 19.99 28.44
N VAL A 263 -18.30 20.69 27.73
CA VAL A 263 -17.65 20.18 26.50
C VAL A 263 -16.77 18.96 26.80
N ARG A 264 -16.05 19.00 27.93
CA ARG A 264 -15.11 17.95 28.36
C ARG A 264 -15.84 16.64 28.65
N ILE A 265 -17.01 16.72 29.30
CA ILE A 265 -17.84 15.55 29.62
C ILE A 265 -18.71 15.09 28.42
N ARG A 266 -19.21 16.02 27.58
CA ARG A 266 -20.04 15.67 26.42
C ARG A 266 -19.23 14.96 25.32
N HIS A 267 -17.99 15.40 25.06
CA HIS A 267 -17.11 14.69 24.13
C HIS A 267 -16.55 13.38 24.70
N ALA A 268 -16.38 13.26 26.03
CA ALA A 268 -15.96 12.01 26.68
C ALA A 268 -16.82 10.79 26.29
N ARG A 269 -18.09 11.00 25.96
CA ARG A 269 -19.06 9.96 25.56
C ARG A 269 -18.96 9.52 24.09
N TYR A 270 -18.28 10.29 23.23
CA TYR A 270 -18.08 9.97 21.80
C TYR A 270 -16.73 9.30 21.50
N TRP A 271 -15.81 9.22 22.46
CA TRP A 271 -14.50 8.55 22.33
C TRP A 271 -14.58 7.00 22.38
N VAL A 272 -15.52 6.42 21.63
CA VAL A 272 -15.70 4.97 21.55
C VAL A 272 -14.44 4.32 20.96
N THR A 273 -13.91 3.34 21.68
CA THR A 273 -12.78 2.52 21.24
C THR A 273 -13.12 1.77 19.95
N GLU A 274 -12.41 2.08 18.87
CA GLU A 274 -12.51 1.36 17.60
C GLU A 274 -12.19 -0.12 17.82
N ARG A 275 -13.14 -1.01 17.46
CA ARG A 275 -12.93 -2.46 17.59
C ARG A 275 -11.87 -2.91 16.58
N PRO A 276 -10.94 -3.83 16.92
CA PRO A 276 -9.84 -4.23 16.05
C PRO A 276 -10.25 -4.64 14.62
N GLY A 277 -11.36 -5.34 14.45
CA GLY A 277 -11.86 -5.76 13.12
C GLY A 277 -12.38 -4.61 12.25
N GLN A 278 -12.81 -3.51 12.87
CA GLN A 278 -13.35 -2.34 12.16
C GLN A 278 -12.24 -1.52 11.49
N GLN A 279 -11.05 -1.47 12.11
CA GLN A 279 -9.86 -0.87 11.50
C GLN A 279 -9.43 -1.63 10.24
N VAL A 280 -9.46 -2.97 10.21
CA VAL A 280 -9.03 -3.75 9.04
C VAL A 280 -9.85 -3.39 7.80
N GLY A 281 -11.19 -3.43 7.88
CA GLY A 281 -12.04 -3.07 6.74
C GLY A 281 -11.91 -1.61 6.31
N GLN A 282 -11.78 -0.69 7.28
CA GLN A 282 -11.71 0.75 7.04
C GLN A 282 -10.31 1.23 6.57
N GLU A 283 -9.27 0.41 6.75
CA GLU A 283 -7.90 0.64 6.28
C GLU A 283 -7.60 -0.08 4.94
N LEU A 284 -8.30 -1.17 4.62
CA LEU A 284 -8.18 -1.89 3.34
C LEU A 284 -8.99 -1.24 2.21
N LEU A 285 -10.25 -0.86 2.47
CA LEU A 285 -11.23 -0.68 1.38
C LEU A 285 -11.29 0.71 0.76
N LEU A 286 -10.96 1.78 1.50
CA LEU A 286 -10.71 3.15 1.01
C LEU A 286 -10.27 4.02 2.20
N GLY A 287 -9.20 4.78 2.06
CA GLY A 287 -8.69 5.65 3.11
C GLY A 287 -9.60 6.86 3.36
N ARG A 288 -10.06 6.99 4.62
CA ARG A 288 -10.74 8.16 5.22
C ARG A 288 -12.07 8.60 4.58
N ARG A 289 -13.07 8.81 5.45
CA ARG A 289 -14.48 8.96 5.11
C ARG A 289 -14.90 10.42 4.91
N ASP A 290 -14.39 11.08 3.88
CA ASP A 290 -14.99 12.30 3.32
C ASP A 290 -15.34 12.08 1.84
N GLU A 291 -16.46 12.63 1.36
CA GLU A 291 -17.00 12.28 0.04
C GLU A 291 -16.09 12.70 -1.12
N VAL A 292 -15.27 13.74 -0.91
CA VAL A 292 -14.27 14.22 -1.85
C VAL A 292 -13.04 13.29 -1.86
N SER A 293 -12.59 12.76 -0.71
CA SER A 293 -11.61 11.65 -0.62
C SER A 293 -11.99 10.50 -1.55
N ASN A 294 -13.24 10.04 -1.40
CA ASN A 294 -13.74 8.86 -2.07
C ASN A 294 -13.70 9.01 -3.60
N TRP A 295 -13.90 10.21 -4.14
CA TRP A 295 -13.74 10.44 -5.57
C TRP A 295 -12.31 10.23 -6.06
N TYR A 296 -11.32 10.86 -5.39
CA TYR A 296 -9.91 10.73 -5.77
C TYR A 296 -9.40 9.29 -5.61
N GLY A 297 -9.75 8.64 -4.50
CA GLY A 297 -9.38 7.24 -4.25
C GLY A 297 -10.00 6.27 -5.25
N VAL A 298 -11.30 6.37 -5.53
CA VAL A 298 -11.94 5.47 -6.51
C VAL A 298 -11.49 5.76 -7.94
N SER A 299 -11.25 7.02 -8.32
CA SER A 299 -10.70 7.37 -9.64
C SER A 299 -9.27 6.83 -9.84
N ALA A 300 -8.42 6.90 -8.81
CA ALA A 300 -7.09 6.30 -8.84
C ALA A 300 -7.16 4.77 -8.93
N LEU A 301 -8.04 4.13 -8.17
CA LEU A 301 -8.31 2.69 -8.24
C LEU A 301 -8.77 2.28 -9.64
N SER A 302 -9.74 3.00 -10.22
CA SER A 302 -10.23 2.77 -11.59
C SER A 302 -9.10 2.87 -12.62
N THR A 303 -8.21 3.86 -12.47
CA THR A 303 -7.06 4.04 -13.36
C THR A 303 -6.06 2.88 -13.24
N CYS A 304 -5.75 2.43 -12.03
CA CYS A 304 -4.87 1.30 -11.78
C CYS A 304 -5.45 -0.02 -12.34
N LEU A 305 -6.75 -0.26 -12.17
CA LEU A 305 -7.45 -1.43 -12.73
C LEU A 305 -7.39 -1.45 -14.26
N ILE A 306 -7.62 -0.30 -14.93
CA ILE A 306 -7.52 -0.19 -16.40
C ILE A 306 -6.10 -0.47 -16.88
N LEU A 307 -5.09 0.17 -16.28
CA LEU A 307 -3.68 0.00 -16.65
C LEU A 307 -3.24 -1.46 -16.50
N LEU A 308 -3.64 -2.10 -15.39
CA LEU A 308 -3.27 -3.47 -15.12
C LEU A 308 -4.03 -4.46 -16.02
N GLY A 309 -5.33 -4.25 -16.28
CA GLY A 309 -6.08 -5.02 -17.26
C GLY A 309 -5.44 -4.94 -18.65
N ALA A 310 -4.94 -3.77 -19.06
CA ALA A 310 -4.22 -3.60 -20.32
C ALA A 310 -2.90 -4.38 -20.37
N VAL A 311 -2.15 -4.48 -19.26
CA VAL A 311 -0.95 -5.35 -19.18
C VAL A 311 -1.32 -6.83 -19.35
N HIS A 312 -2.44 -7.28 -18.79
CA HIS A 312 -2.90 -8.66 -18.95
C HIS A 312 -3.37 -8.99 -20.38
N ILE A 313 -3.84 -7.99 -21.14
CA ILE A 313 -4.13 -8.13 -22.58
C ILE A 313 -2.87 -8.37 -23.41
N ILE A 314 -1.66 -8.02 -22.96
CA ILE A 314 -0.42 -8.36 -23.68
C ILE A 314 -0.30 -9.89 -23.89
N ALA A 315 -0.80 -10.69 -22.95
CA ALA A 315 -0.82 -12.14 -23.03
C ALA A 315 -2.01 -12.73 -23.85
N TRP A 316 -2.72 -11.92 -24.65
CA TRP A 316 -3.95 -12.30 -25.35
C TRP A 316 -3.84 -13.60 -26.15
N ASP A 317 -2.72 -13.80 -26.85
CA ASP A 317 -2.48 -14.95 -27.73
C ASP A 317 -1.50 -15.99 -27.19
N PHE A 318 -1.07 -15.87 -25.93
CA PHE A 318 -0.16 -16.84 -25.31
C PHE A 318 -0.72 -18.29 -25.33
N GLN A 319 0.17 -19.26 -25.17
CA GLN A 319 -0.20 -20.65 -24.96
C GLN A 319 -0.85 -20.80 -23.58
N PHE A 320 -1.97 -21.52 -23.55
CA PHE A 320 -2.63 -21.96 -22.32
C PHE A 320 -2.88 -23.46 -22.45
N PRO A 321 -2.85 -24.23 -21.34
CA PRO A 321 -3.05 -25.68 -21.40
C PRO A 321 -4.46 -26.09 -21.87
N SER A 322 -5.44 -25.18 -21.82
CA SER A 322 -6.78 -25.39 -22.36
C SER A 322 -7.40 -24.12 -22.95
N GLN A 323 -8.34 -24.28 -23.90
CA GLN A 323 -9.07 -23.15 -24.48
C GLN A 323 -10.00 -22.47 -23.46
N ALA A 324 -10.55 -23.20 -22.49
CA ALA A 324 -11.34 -22.64 -21.40
C ALA A 324 -10.51 -21.67 -20.54
N GLU A 325 -9.25 -22.03 -20.21
CA GLU A 325 -8.33 -21.16 -19.47
C GLU A 325 -7.99 -19.90 -20.28
N LYS A 326 -7.72 -20.03 -21.59
CA LYS A 326 -7.46 -18.88 -22.48
C LYS A 326 -8.67 -17.94 -22.59
N ILE A 327 -9.88 -18.47 -22.72
CA ILE A 327 -11.11 -17.67 -22.74
C ILE A 327 -11.35 -16.98 -21.39
N THR A 328 -11.14 -17.69 -20.28
CA THR A 328 -11.30 -17.14 -18.92
C THR A 328 -10.30 -16.00 -18.67
N TRP A 329 -9.05 -16.16 -19.11
CA TRP A 329 -8.03 -15.09 -19.07
C TRP A 329 -8.49 -13.83 -19.80
N ARG A 330 -8.97 -13.99 -21.04
CA ARG A 330 -9.44 -12.89 -21.88
C ARG A 330 -10.64 -12.17 -21.26
N ILE A 331 -11.62 -12.92 -20.74
CA ILE A 331 -12.80 -12.36 -20.06
C ILE A 331 -12.35 -11.59 -18.82
N ALA A 332 -11.56 -12.19 -17.93
CA ALA A 332 -11.10 -11.52 -16.70
C ALA A 332 -10.27 -10.26 -16.97
N SER A 333 -9.40 -10.28 -17.99
CA SER A 333 -8.61 -9.11 -18.41
C SER A 333 -9.51 -7.97 -18.93
N LEU A 334 -10.52 -8.29 -19.77
CA LEU A 334 -11.51 -7.32 -20.25
C LEU A 334 -12.45 -6.82 -19.14
N THR A 335 -12.74 -7.65 -18.14
CA THR A 335 -13.54 -7.27 -16.96
C THR A 335 -12.82 -6.20 -16.13
N LEU A 336 -11.50 -6.33 -15.94
CA LEU A 336 -10.68 -5.31 -15.23
C LEU A 336 -10.64 -3.95 -15.93
N ILE A 337 -10.87 -3.90 -17.25
CA ILE A 337 -10.94 -2.65 -18.01
C ILE A 337 -12.38 -2.10 -18.05
N SER A 338 -13.36 -2.97 -18.34
CA SER A 338 -14.74 -2.53 -18.57
C SER A 338 -15.45 -2.09 -17.28
N ALA A 339 -15.25 -2.78 -16.15
CA ALA A 339 -15.87 -2.41 -14.88
C ALA A 339 -15.51 -0.98 -14.40
N PRO A 340 -14.23 -0.55 -14.36
CA PRO A 340 -13.89 0.83 -14.03
C PRO A 340 -14.30 1.85 -15.10
N ILE A 341 -14.30 1.50 -16.39
CA ILE A 341 -14.83 2.40 -17.43
C ILE A 341 -16.33 2.65 -17.21
N ILE A 342 -17.13 1.63 -16.84
CA ILE A 342 -18.54 1.80 -16.49
C ILE A 342 -18.70 2.75 -15.30
N TYR A 343 -17.90 2.60 -14.23
CA TYR A 343 -17.92 3.53 -13.10
C TYR A 343 -17.63 4.98 -13.54
N LEU A 344 -16.62 5.20 -14.39
CA LEU A 344 -16.25 6.52 -14.91
C LEU A 344 -17.28 7.12 -15.88
N ILE A 345 -18.05 6.29 -16.60
CA ILE A 345 -19.17 6.72 -17.46
C ILE A 345 -20.39 7.10 -16.62
N VAL A 346 -20.64 6.43 -15.48
CA VAL A 346 -21.68 6.78 -14.49
C VAL A 346 -21.31 8.06 -13.69
N ARG A 347 -20.43 8.90 -14.23
CA ARG A 347 -20.13 10.25 -13.76
C ARG A 347 -21.38 11.11 -13.86
N ASP A 348 -22.02 11.33 -12.73
CA ASP A 348 -23.00 12.40 -12.53
C ASP A 348 -22.27 13.71 -12.16
N PRO A 349 -22.14 14.67 -13.09
CA PRO A 349 -21.50 15.96 -12.78
C PRO A 349 -22.36 16.86 -11.88
N ASN A 350 -23.64 16.52 -11.67
CA ASN A 350 -24.59 17.29 -10.85
C ASN A 350 -24.82 16.69 -9.45
N GLY A 351 -24.22 15.53 -9.14
CA GLY A 351 -24.27 14.91 -7.81
C GLY A 351 -25.65 14.44 -7.34
N LYS A 352 -26.61 14.25 -8.25
CA LYS A 352 -28.01 13.88 -7.96
C LYS A 352 -28.19 12.38 -7.66
N LEU A 353 -27.25 11.52 -8.05
CA LEU A 353 -27.35 10.05 -7.91
C LEU A 353 -26.21 9.42 -7.07
N PRO A 354 -25.99 9.85 -5.80
CA PRO A 354 -24.89 9.34 -4.98
C PRO A 354 -25.03 7.86 -4.63
N GLU A 355 -26.26 7.36 -4.43
CA GLU A 355 -26.54 5.96 -4.11
C GLU A 355 -26.19 5.01 -5.26
N ILE A 356 -26.64 5.33 -6.49
CA ILE A 356 -26.32 4.51 -7.67
C ILE A 356 -24.81 4.45 -7.89
N ARG A 357 -24.11 5.58 -7.75
CA ARG A 357 -22.65 5.64 -7.89
C ARG A 357 -21.92 4.79 -6.85
N SER A 358 -22.41 4.73 -5.60
CA SER A 358 -21.79 3.89 -4.56
C SER A 358 -22.02 2.40 -4.82
N VAL A 359 -23.23 2.02 -5.27
CA VAL A 359 -23.53 0.64 -5.69
C VAL A 359 -22.64 0.22 -6.87
N VAL A 360 -22.48 1.07 -7.89
CA VAL A 360 -21.59 0.79 -9.05
C VAL A 360 -20.12 0.68 -8.61
N ALA A 361 -19.64 1.53 -7.69
CA ALA A 361 -18.28 1.44 -7.15
C ALA A 361 -18.04 0.12 -6.39
N VAL A 362 -18.99 -0.29 -5.53
CA VAL A 362 -18.92 -1.56 -4.80
C VAL A 362 -18.99 -2.76 -5.76
N GLY A 363 -19.84 -2.69 -6.79
CA GLY A 363 -19.91 -3.69 -7.85
C GLY A 363 -18.57 -3.83 -8.60
N MET A 364 -18.00 -2.71 -9.05
CA MET A 364 -16.68 -2.66 -9.69
C MET A 364 -15.59 -3.31 -8.84
N VAL A 365 -15.54 -2.98 -7.54
CA VAL A 365 -14.56 -3.55 -6.58
C VAL A 365 -14.69 -5.07 -6.46
N ASN A 366 -15.90 -5.58 -6.26
CA ASN A 366 -16.11 -7.03 -6.09
C ASN A 366 -15.84 -7.80 -7.39
N ILE A 367 -16.32 -7.29 -8.53
CA ILE A 367 -16.10 -7.88 -9.85
C ILE A 367 -14.61 -7.88 -10.21
N GLY A 368 -13.90 -6.77 -9.94
CA GLY A 368 -12.46 -6.67 -10.13
C GLY A 368 -11.67 -7.66 -9.27
N LEU A 369 -12.04 -7.82 -7.99
CA LEU A 369 -11.41 -8.79 -7.10
C LEU A 369 -11.60 -10.24 -7.56
N VAL A 370 -12.80 -10.60 -8.05
CA VAL A 370 -13.05 -11.94 -8.62
C VAL A 370 -12.22 -12.16 -9.89
N ALA A 371 -12.17 -11.17 -10.78
CA ALA A 371 -11.32 -11.22 -11.98
C ALA A 371 -9.83 -11.38 -11.62
N ARG A 372 -9.34 -10.67 -10.58
CA ARG A 372 -7.98 -10.82 -10.04
C ARG A 372 -7.70 -12.23 -9.55
N CYS A 373 -8.57 -12.80 -8.72
CA CYS A 373 -8.41 -14.16 -8.23
C CYS A 373 -8.36 -15.19 -9.38
N LEU A 374 -9.20 -15.04 -10.40
CA LEU A 374 -9.16 -15.90 -11.60
C LEU A 374 -7.84 -15.77 -12.35
N LEU A 375 -7.35 -14.55 -12.59
CA LEU A 375 -6.08 -14.32 -13.28
C LEU A 375 -4.90 -14.95 -12.53
N LEU A 376 -4.82 -14.76 -11.21
CA LEU A 376 -3.77 -15.37 -10.37
C LEU A 376 -3.80 -16.90 -10.41
N VAL A 377 -4.99 -17.52 -10.34
CA VAL A 377 -5.15 -18.97 -10.47
C VAL A 377 -4.69 -19.46 -11.85
N LEU A 378 -5.02 -18.74 -12.92
CA LEU A 378 -4.63 -19.08 -14.29
C LEU A 378 -3.11 -18.93 -14.52
N MET A 379 -2.46 -17.93 -13.93
CA MET A 379 -1.00 -17.78 -13.98
C MET A 379 -0.31 -19.02 -13.39
N LEU A 380 -0.73 -19.43 -12.19
CA LEU A 380 -0.17 -20.61 -11.52
C LEU A 380 -0.48 -21.90 -12.30
N ALA A 381 -1.70 -22.04 -12.84
CA ALA A 381 -2.09 -23.17 -13.66
C ALA A 381 -1.27 -23.27 -14.96
N SER A 382 -0.90 -22.14 -15.57
CA SER A 382 -0.12 -22.11 -16.82
C SER A 382 1.30 -22.65 -16.70
N LEU A 383 1.88 -22.65 -15.49
CA LEU A 383 3.24 -23.16 -15.24
C LEU A 383 3.40 -24.66 -15.52
N ARG A 384 2.30 -25.40 -15.68
CA ARG A 384 2.30 -26.83 -16.04
C ARG A 384 2.62 -27.11 -17.51
N ASP A 385 2.48 -26.11 -18.38
CA ASP A 385 2.66 -26.22 -19.83
C ASP A 385 3.29 -24.93 -20.36
N LEU A 386 4.62 -24.82 -20.19
CA LEU A 386 5.40 -23.69 -20.67
C LEU A 386 6.09 -24.02 -22.01
N PRO A 387 6.13 -23.07 -22.96
CA PRO A 387 6.85 -23.28 -24.22
C PRO A 387 8.38 -23.38 -23.98
N PRO A 388 9.13 -24.13 -24.81
CA PRO A 388 10.56 -24.36 -24.59
C PRO A 388 11.39 -23.08 -24.39
N SER A 389 11.10 -22.01 -25.16
CA SER A 389 11.81 -20.73 -25.07
C SER A 389 11.55 -19.94 -23.78
N ALA A 390 10.59 -20.36 -22.94
CA ALA A 390 10.46 -19.81 -21.58
C ALA A 390 11.69 -20.13 -20.73
N HIS A 391 12.41 -21.21 -21.06
CA HIS A 391 13.58 -21.67 -20.33
C HIS A 391 14.91 -21.12 -20.85
N GLU A 392 14.94 -20.43 -21.99
CA GLU A 392 16.17 -19.82 -22.51
C GLU A 392 16.51 -18.55 -21.71
N THR A 393 17.76 -18.34 -21.33
CA THR A 393 18.21 -17.09 -20.68
C THR A 393 18.57 -16.01 -21.70
N VAL A 394 18.47 -14.74 -21.29
CA VAL A 394 18.94 -13.61 -22.11
C VAL A 394 20.47 -13.59 -22.13
N SER A 395 21.05 -13.56 -23.33
CA SER A 395 22.49 -13.40 -23.55
C SER A 395 22.93 -11.95 -23.29
N TRP A 396 23.13 -11.58 -22.02
CA TRP A 396 23.55 -10.22 -21.63
C TRP A 396 24.90 -9.79 -22.22
N THR A 397 25.77 -10.74 -22.56
CA THR A 397 27.06 -10.51 -23.24
C THR A 397 26.91 -9.91 -24.64
N THR A 398 25.73 -9.98 -25.25
CA THR A 398 25.41 -9.32 -26.53
C THR A 398 25.14 -7.82 -26.36
N TYR A 399 24.76 -7.37 -25.16
CA TYR A 399 24.44 -5.97 -24.86
C TYR A 399 25.57 -5.22 -24.16
N ILE A 400 26.52 -5.93 -23.56
CA ILE A 400 27.73 -5.35 -22.99
C ILE A 400 28.79 -5.34 -24.10
N PRO A 401 29.17 -4.16 -24.65
CA PRO A 401 30.24 -4.10 -25.64
C PRO A 401 31.52 -4.67 -25.04
N HIS A 402 32.19 -5.52 -25.81
CA HIS A 402 33.38 -6.22 -25.36
C HIS A 402 34.49 -5.20 -25.09
N LEU A 403 34.95 -5.13 -23.83
CA LEU A 403 36.03 -4.26 -23.36
C LEU A 403 37.39 -4.95 -23.50
#